data_AF-A0A8T7HZ41-F1
#
_entry.id   AF-A0A8T7HZ41-F1
#
_cell.length_a   1.000
_cell.length_b   1.000
_cell.length_c   1.000
_cell.angle_alpha   90.00
_cell.angle_beta   90.00
_cell.angle_gamma   90.00
#
_symmetry.space_group_name_H-M   'P 1'
#
loop_
_entity.id
_entity.type
_entity.pdbx_description
1 polymer ?
#
loop_
_entity_poly.entity_id
_entity_poly.type
_entity_poly.pdbx_seq_one_letter_code
_entity_poly.pdbx_strand_id
1 'polypeptide(L)'
;MVTSEHTCPYGLKAKYWLERKGFRVVDNHLTTREETDAFKAQYNVKTTPQIFIDGERIGGYDDLREHLGDAVKSAGETSYRPV
;
A
#
# COMPACT_ATOMS: atom_id res chain seq x y z
N MET A 1 0.47 4.38 7.01
CA MET A 1 0.71 4.79 8.41
C MET A 1 -0.50 4.48 9.26
N VAL A 2 -0.32 3.74 10.35
CA VAL A 2 -1.29 3.65 11.43
C VAL A 2 -0.60 4.29 12.62
N THR A 3 -0.81 5.58 12.78
CA THR A 3 -0.50 6.27 14.03
C THR A 3 -1.78 6.31 14.86
N SER A 4 -1.67 6.59 16.16
CA SER A 4 -2.84 6.82 17.03
C SER A 4 -3.78 7.91 16.52
N GLU A 5 -3.28 8.82 15.68
CA GLU A 5 -4.03 9.96 15.13
C GLU A 5 -4.40 9.81 13.64
N HIS A 6 -3.77 8.88 12.90
CA HIS A 6 -4.04 8.73 11.48
C HIS A 6 -3.91 7.28 11.01
N THR A 7 -5.03 6.74 10.55
CA THR A 7 -5.09 5.45 9.87
C THR A 7 -5.07 5.67 8.36
N CYS A 8 -4.04 5.18 7.70
CA CYS A 8 -3.90 5.29 6.25
C CYS A 8 -4.89 4.37 5.54
N PRO A 9 -5.87 4.93 4.80
CA PRO A 9 -6.91 4.12 4.17
C PRO A 9 -6.35 3.16 3.11
N TYR A 10 -5.23 3.51 2.46
CA TYR A 10 -4.60 2.66 1.43
C TYR A 10 -3.88 1.44 2.03
N GLY A 11 -3.31 1.56 3.23
CA GLY A 11 -2.71 0.41 3.92
C GLY A 11 -3.77 -0.64 4.28
N LEU A 12 -4.91 -0.19 4.82
CA LEU A 12 -6.04 -1.07 5.11
C LEU A 12 -6.60 -1.74 3.86
N LYS A 13 -6.78 -0.98 2.77
CA LYS A 13 -7.23 -1.55 1.48
C LYS A 13 -6.25 -2.60 0.96
N ALA A 14 -4.95 -2.32 0.99
CA ALA A 14 -3.92 -3.27 0.56
C ALA A 14 -3.99 -4.57 1.37
N LYS A 15 -4.02 -4.47 2.70
CA LYS A 15 -4.15 -5.61 3.61
C LYS A 15 -5.39 -6.44 3.30
N TYR A 16 -6.54 -5.79 3.20
CA TYR A 16 -7.80 -6.47 2.88
C TYR A 16 -7.74 -7.23 1.54
N TRP A 17 -7.16 -6.62 0.49
CA TRP A 17 -7.04 -7.27 -0.81
C TRP A 17 -6.13 -8.49 -0.77
N LEU A 18 -4.99 -8.39 -0.10
CA LEU A 18 -4.06 -9.51 0.07
C LEU A 18 -4.69 -10.65 0.88
N GLU A 19 -5.35 -10.34 1.99
CA GLU A 19 -6.07 -11.34 2.81
C GLU A 19 -7.18 -12.03 1.99
N ARG A 20 -7.94 -11.28 1.19
CA ARG A 20 -8.99 -11.83 0.33
C ARG A 20 -8.46 -12.76 -0.76
N LYS A 21 -7.23 -12.54 -1.23
CA LYS A 21 -6.54 -13.42 -2.19
C LYS A 21 -5.87 -14.63 -1.52
N GLY A 22 -5.95 -14.74 -0.19
CA GLY A 22 -5.41 -15.86 0.58
C GLY A 22 -3.95 -15.70 1.00
N PHE A 23 -3.36 -14.51 0.86
CA PHE A 23 -2.00 -14.25 1.33
C PHE A 23 -1.96 -14.07 2.86
N ARG A 24 -0.86 -14.52 3.47
CA ARG A 24 -0.55 -14.22 4.87
C ARG A 24 0.12 -12.85 4.96
N VAL A 25 -0.65 -11.85 5.36
CA VAL A 25 -0.17 -10.46 5.45
C VAL A 25 0.42 -10.19 6.84
N VAL A 26 1.63 -9.63 6.87
CA VAL A 26 2.22 -9.05 8.08
C VAL A 26 2.21 -7.53 7.92
N ASP A 27 1.42 -6.85 8.75
CA ASP A 27 1.33 -5.39 8.74
C ASP A 27 2.36 -4.81 9.71
N ASN A 28 3.39 -4.17 9.17
CA ASN A 28 4.43 -3.50 9.96
C ASN A 28 4.11 -2.02 10.03
N HIS A 29 3.52 -1.60 11.15
CA HIS A 29 3.15 -0.20 11.34
C HIS A 29 4.37 0.67 11.63
N LEU A 30 4.52 1.73 10.85
CA LEU A 30 5.38 2.86 11.19
C LEU A 30 4.54 3.81 12.05
N THR A 31 4.91 3.93 13.32
CA THR A 31 4.14 4.65 14.34
C THR A 31 4.68 6.06 14.58
N THR A 32 5.97 6.27 14.32
CA THR A 32 6.60 7.58 14.44
C THR A 32 6.94 8.19 13.09
N ARG A 33 7.18 9.50 13.11
CA ARG A 33 7.64 10.22 11.93
C ARG A 33 9.08 9.85 11.58
N GLU A 34 9.95 9.66 12.58
CA GLU A 34 11.33 9.22 12.35
C GLU A 34 11.37 7.85 11.67
N GLU A 35 10.55 6.90 12.13
CA GLU A 35 10.41 5.57 11.49
C GLU A 35 9.96 5.69 10.03
N THR A 36 9.01 6.58 9.77
CA THR A 36 8.49 6.84 8.43
C THR A 36 9.57 7.43 7.51
N ASP A 37 10.31 8.42 7.99
CA ASP A 37 11.34 9.10 7.20
C ASP A 37 12.58 8.20 7.00
N ALA A 38 12.96 7.41 8.02
CA ALA A 38 14.00 6.39 7.89
C ALA A 38 13.61 5.31 6.87
N PHE A 39 12.37 4.83 6.91
CA PHE A 39 11.85 3.87 5.94
C PHE A 39 11.84 4.44 4.52
N LYS A 40 11.37 5.69 4.36
CA LYS A 40 11.40 6.39 3.07
C LYS A 40 12.82 6.52 2.53
N ALA A 41 13.79 6.87 3.38
CA ALA A 41 15.18 6.99 2.99
C ALA A 41 15.79 5.62 2.63
N GLN A 42 15.52 4.59 3.43
CA GLN A 42 16.04 3.24 3.22
C GLN A 42 15.58 2.63 1.89
N TYR A 43 14.31 2.77 1.56
CA TYR A 43 13.74 2.21 0.34
C TYR A 43 13.70 3.22 -0.83
N ASN A 44 14.19 4.44 -0.60
CA ASN A 44 14.15 5.57 -1.54
C ASN A 44 12.74 5.82 -2.12
N VAL A 45 11.73 5.82 -1.25
CA VAL A 45 10.31 5.95 -1.60
C VAL A 45 9.71 7.24 -1.07
N LYS A 46 8.78 7.84 -1.80
CA LYS A 46 8.11 9.08 -1.40
C LYS A 46 6.84 8.83 -0.57
N THR A 47 6.22 7.68 -0.76
CA THR A 47 4.90 7.36 -0.22
C THR A 47 4.94 6.08 0.62
N THR A 48 4.03 6.01 1.59
CA THR A 48 3.67 4.78 2.31
C THR A 48 2.18 4.58 2.09
N PRO A 49 1.65 3.36 2.02
CA PRO A 49 2.28 2.06 2.31
C PRO A 49 3.20 1.57 1.19
N GLN A 50 4.19 0.73 1.55
CA GLN A 50 4.95 -0.08 0.60
C GLN A 50 4.68 -1.56 0.86
N ILE A 51 4.43 -2.31 -0.19
CA ILE A 51 3.98 -3.69 -0.15
C ILE A 51 5.08 -4.57 -0.72
N PHE A 52 5.32 -5.68 -0.04
CA PHE A 52 6.31 -6.68 -0.41
C PHE A 52 5.62 -8.04 -0.43
N ILE A 53 5.83 -8.82 -1.49
CA ILE A 53 5.30 -10.17 -1.66
C ILE A 53 6.50 -11.08 -1.94
N ASP A 54 6.66 -12.16 -1.19
CA ASP A 54 7.76 -13.12 -1.32
C ASP A 54 9.18 -12.49 -1.32
N GLY A 55 9.34 -11.36 -0.62
CA GLY A 55 10.60 -10.62 -0.54
C GLY A 55 10.83 -9.64 -1.71
N GLU A 56 9.97 -9.66 -2.73
CA GLU A 56 9.97 -8.69 -3.82
C GLU A 56 9.17 -7.44 -3.43
N ARG A 57 9.72 -6.27 -3.73
CA ARG A 57 9.03 -5.00 -3.51
C ARG A 57 8.08 -4.72 -4.67
N ILE A 58 6.78 -4.79 -4.39
CA ILE A 58 5.73 -4.45 -5.37
C ILE A 58 5.57 -2.93 -5.49
N GLY A 59 5.54 -2.23 -4.36
CA GLY A 59 5.36 -0.77 -4.34
C GLY A 59 4.14 -0.33 -3.54
N GLY A 60 3.39 0.64 -4.05
CA GLY A 60 2.19 1.19 -3.41
C GLY A 60 0.94 0.34 -3.62
N TYR A 61 -0.20 0.88 -3.18
CA TYR A 61 -1.50 0.20 -3.35
C TYR A 61 -1.88 0.02 -4.83
N ASP A 62 -1.56 0.98 -5.68
CA ASP A 62 -1.86 0.88 -7.12
C ASP A 62 -1.02 -0.23 -7.77
N ASP A 63 0.28 -0.27 -7.49
CA ASP A 63 1.19 -1.33 -7.95
C ASP A 63 0.73 -2.73 -7.48
N LEU A 64 0.21 -2.84 -6.25
CA LEU A 64 -0.39 -4.09 -5.75
C LEU A 64 -1.59 -4.54 -6.59
N ARG A 65 -2.45 -3.61 -6.99
CA ARG A 65 -3.63 -3.95 -7.82
C ARG A 65 -3.20 -4.44 -9.19
N GLU A 66 -2.16 -3.83 -9.77
CA GLU A 66 -1.57 -4.28 -11.03
C GLU A 66 -0.98 -5.68 -10.88
N HIS A 67 -0.22 -5.92 -9.82
CA HIS A 67 0.41 -7.21 -9.54
C HIS A 67 -0.61 -8.35 -9.33
N LEU A 68 -1.72 -8.08 -8.62
CA LEU A 68 -2.75 -9.09 -8.33
C LEU A 68 -3.70 -9.38 -9.52
N GLY A 69 -3.45 -8.77 -10.68
CA GLY A 69 -4.24 -8.96 -11.90
C GLY A 69 -5.67 -8.44 -11.80
N ASP A 70 -5.99 -7.64 -10.78
CA ASP A 70 -7.28 -6.95 -10.67
C ASP A 70 -7.25 -5.76 -11.62
N ALA A 71 -7.73 -5.98 -12.85
CA ALA A 71 -7.88 -5.00 -13.94
C ALA A 71 -7.70 -3.56 -13.47
N VAL A 72 -6.44 -3.11 -13.44
CA VAL A 72 -6.14 -1.71 -13.19
C VAL A 72 -6.51 -1.03 -14.48
N LYS A 73 -7.64 -0.33 -14.43
CA LYS A 73 -8.10 0.53 -15.50
C LYS A 73 -6.90 1.32 -16.01
N SER A 74 -6.60 1.15 -17.29
CA SER A 74 -5.42 1.67 -17.96
C SER A 74 -5.20 3.15 -17.63
N ALA A 75 -3.93 3.56 -17.53
CA ALA A 75 -3.50 4.93 -17.32
C ALA A 75 -4.26 5.89 -18.26
N GLY A 76 -5.28 6.57 -17.72
CA GLY A 76 -6.14 7.48 -18.48
C GLY A 76 -7.62 7.50 -18.05
N GLU A 77 -8.13 6.49 -17.34
CA GLU A 77 -9.53 6.52 -16.88
C GLU A 77 -9.69 7.30 -15.57
N THR A 78 -10.33 8.46 -15.67
CA THR A 78 -10.76 9.25 -14.51
C THR A 78 -11.72 8.46 -13.64
N SER A 79 -11.44 8.38 -12.34
CA SER A 79 -12.23 7.60 -11.37
C SER A 79 -13.45 8.36 -10.80
N TYR A 80 -13.80 9.50 -11.39
CA TYR A 80 -14.89 10.36 -10.89
C TYR A 80 -16.25 9.68 -11.07
N ARG A 81 -16.86 9.29 -9.96
CA ARG A 81 -18.27 8.89 -9.87
C ARG A 81 -18.98 9.94 -9.02
N PRO A 82 -19.80 10.84 -9.61
CA PRO A 82 -20.62 11.73 -8.80
C PRO A 82 -21.66 10.91 -8.05
N VAL A 83 -21.89 11.27 -6.79
CA VAL A 83 -23.01 10.79 -5.96
C VAL A 83 -24.26 11.62 -6.22
#